data_AF-A0AAW0PQN2-F1
#
_entry.id   AF-A0AAW0PQN2-F1
#
_cell.length_a   1.000
_cell.length_b   1.000
_cell.length_c   1.000
_cell.angle_alpha   90.00
_cell.angle_beta   90.00
_cell.angle_gamma   90.00
#
_symmetry.space_group_name_H-M   'P 1'
#
loop_
_entity.id
_entity.type
_entity.pdbx_description
1 polymer ?
#
loop_
_entity_poly.entity_id
_entity_poly.type
_entity_poly.pdbx_seq_one_letter_code
_entity_poly.pdbx_strand_id
1 'polypeptide(L)'
;MKVLGRLTSAHSRIISAIVWLFVGAQTLPDMFFEKTKLNASKCYDTTSDVFVEDYLTYSIIRTMTGFCLPFLITLGCYTHVIMKLCSSRAADTDCLLKRRCLKLLLVLILLFSVCYIPYHILRNLNLWVRVLTKKNQCYSWFNTVYVAHQVGRGLVCLNPALNPLVYLHVSEELSTGIKTLRTQAHLLVSRISLTPALEREIH
;
A
#
# COMPACT_ATOMS: atom_id res chain seq x y z
N MET A 1 20.05 23.10 -14.01
CA MET A 1 19.46 21.75 -13.90
C MET A 1 17.95 21.88 -13.71
N LYS A 2 17.15 21.56 -14.74
CA LYS A 2 15.68 21.48 -14.64
C LYS A 2 15.34 20.14 -13.98
N VAL A 3 14.87 20.19 -12.73
CA VAL A 3 14.33 19.01 -12.04
C VAL A 3 12.99 18.68 -12.69
N LEU A 4 12.95 17.62 -13.49
CA LEU A 4 11.73 17.12 -14.11
C LEU A 4 10.77 16.64 -13.00
N GLY A 5 9.61 17.29 -12.89
CA GLY A 5 8.43 16.75 -12.23
C GLY A 5 8.38 16.86 -10.70
N ARG A 6 8.49 18.06 -10.13
CA ARG A 6 7.96 18.30 -8.78
C ARG A 6 6.43 18.26 -8.89
N LEU A 7 5.79 17.15 -8.51
CA LEU A 7 4.32 17.11 -8.32
C LEU A 7 3.95 18.33 -7.48
N THR A 8 3.28 19.30 -8.10
CA THR A 8 2.91 20.52 -7.38
C THR A 8 1.86 20.14 -6.34
N SER A 9 1.86 20.80 -5.19
CA SER A 9 0.89 20.55 -4.12
C SER A 9 -0.56 20.63 -4.62
N ALA A 10 -0.82 21.40 -5.69
CA ALA A 10 -2.11 21.42 -6.38
C ALA A 10 -2.49 20.07 -7.01
N HIS A 11 -1.59 19.41 -7.75
CA HIS A 11 -1.85 18.10 -8.36
C HIS A 11 -2.11 17.03 -7.29
N SER A 12 -1.31 17.00 -6.22
CA SER A 12 -1.51 16.04 -5.12
C SER A 12 -2.86 16.21 -4.44
N ARG A 13 -3.30 17.46 -4.22
CA ARG A 13 -4.64 17.75 -3.67
C ARG A 13 -5.77 17.30 -4.60
N ILE A 14 -5.66 17.56 -5.90
CA ILE A 14 -6.65 17.16 -6.89
C ILE A 14 -6.76 15.63 -6.96
N ILE A 15 -5.62 14.93 -7.08
CA ILE A 15 -5.58 13.47 -7.11
C ILE A 15 -6.20 12.89 -5.84
N SER A 16 -5.86 13.45 -4.67
CA SER A 16 -6.42 13.00 -3.39
C SER A 16 -7.94 13.18 -3.34
N ALA A 17 -8.45 14.33 -3.79
CA ALA A 17 -9.89 14.59 -3.84
C ALA A 17 -10.61 13.61 -4.78
N ILE A 18 -10.04 13.33 -5.96
CA ILE A 18 -10.60 12.35 -6.90
C ILE A 18 -10.65 10.95 -6.28
N VAL A 19 -9.57 10.53 -5.62
CA VAL A 19 -9.51 9.22 -4.94
C VAL A 19 -10.57 9.13 -3.85
N TRP A 20 -10.74 10.16 -3.02
CA TRP A 20 -11.77 10.18 -1.97
C TRP A 20 -13.19 10.12 -2.54
N LEU A 21 -13.47 10.89 -3.59
CA LEU A 21 -14.77 10.84 -4.26
C LEU A 21 -15.04 9.47 -4.87
N PHE A 22 -14.03 8.86 -5.49
CA PHE A 22 -14.13 7.52 -6.07
C PHE A 22 -14.37 6.44 -5.01
N VAL A 23 -13.62 6.46 -3.91
CA VAL A 23 -13.81 5.54 -2.77
C VAL A 23 -15.18 5.73 -2.13
N GLY A 24 -15.61 6.98 -1.96
CA GLY A 24 -16.94 7.31 -1.46
C GLY A 24 -18.04 6.74 -2.36
N ALA A 25 -17.95 6.99 -3.67
CA ALA A 25 -18.89 6.49 -4.66
C ALA A 25 -18.95 4.95 -4.70
N GLN A 26 -17.81 4.26 -4.54
CA GLN A 26 -17.79 2.80 -4.46
C GLN A 26 -18.39 2.24 -3.17
N THR A 27 -18.25 2.95 -2.05
CA THR A 27 -18.72 2.51 -0.73
C THR A 27 -20.22 2.76 -0.55
N LEU A 28 -20.75 3.79 -1.22
CA LEU A 28 -22.13 4.23 -1.09
C LEU A 28 -23.18 3.15 -1.40
N PRO A 29 -23.05 2.31 -2.45
CA PRO A 29 -23.96 1.17 -2.66
C PRO A 29 -24.02 0.18 -1.48
N ASP A 30 -22.92 0.00 -0.74
CA ASP A 30 -22.87 -0.93 0.40
C ASP A 30 -23.87 -0.56 1.49
N MET A 31 -24.14 0.74 1.66
CA MET A 31 -25.06 1.28 2.68
C MET A 31 -26.53 0.99 2.37
N PHE A 32 -26.87 0.70 1.12
CA PHE A 32 -28.24 0.40 0.71
C PHE A 32 -28.60 -1.09 0.83
N PHE A 33 -27.62 -1.96 1.08
CA PHE A 33 -27.88 -3.38 1.30
C PHE A 33 -28.33 -3.67 2.75
N GLU A 34 -29.16 -4.69 2.92
CA GLU A 34 -29.68 -5.10 4.22
C GLU A 34 -28.56 -5.58 5.17
N LYS A 35 -28.30 -4.82 6.23
CA LYS A 35 -27.27 -5.14 7.23
C LYS A 35 -27.81 -5.83 8.48
N THR A 36 -29.09 -5.72 8.77
CA THR A 36 -29.73 -6.31 9.96
C THR A 36 -31.14 -6.79 9.62
N LYS A 37 -31.56 -7.91 10.21
CA LYS A 37 -32.97 -8.32 10.20
C LYS A 37 -33.68 -7.63 11.37
N LEU A 38 -34.91 -7.16 11.16
CA LEU A 38 -35.74 -6.59 12.23
C LEU A 38 -35.90 -7.64 13.35
N ASN A 39 -35.54 -7.28 14.59
CA ASN A 39 -35.47 -8.15 15.79
C ASN A 39 -34.30 -9.16 15.87
N ALA A 40 -33.26 -9.03 15.04
CA ALA A 40 -32.06 -9.88 15.13
C ALA A 40 -30.93 -9.24 15.94
N SER A 41 -30.23 -10.04 16.75
CA SER A 41 -28.99 -9.67 17.44
C SER A 41 -27.74 -9.73 16.54
N LYS A 42 -27.91 -9.96 15.24
CA LYS A 42 -26.81 -10.17 14.27
C LYS A 42 -26.76 -9.04 13.25
N CYS A 43 -25.58 -8.45 13.11
CA CYS A 43 -25.24 -7.51 12.04
C CYS A 43 -24.43 -8.23 10.95
N TYR A 44 -24.87 -8.15 9.71
CA TYR A 44 -24.19 -8.72 8.57
C TYR A 44 -23.06 -7.79 8.12
N ASP A 45 -21.86 -8.34 8.02
CA ASP A 45 -20.69 -7.67 7.41
C ASP A 45 -20.91 -7.38 5.91
N THR A 46 -21.76 -8.17 5.25
CA THR A 46 -22.05 -8.06 3.82
C THR A 46 -23.52 -7.70 3.58
N THR A 47 -24.38 -8.70 3.43
CA THR A 47 -25.83 -8.53 3.27
C THR A 47 -26.55 -9.80 3.74
N SER A 48 -27.89 -9.77 3.79
CA SER A 48 -28.73 -10.95 4.01
C SER A 48 -28.65 -11.96 2.86
N ASP A 49 -29.09 -13.20 3.07
CA ASP A 49 -29.04 -14.24 2.02
C ASP A 49 -29.98 -13.95 0.84
N VAL A 50 -30.93 -13.02 1.00
CA VAL A 50 -31.86 -12.60 -0.07
C VAL A 50 -31.09 -11.89 -1.19
N PHE A 51 -30.28 -10.90 -0.84
CA PHE A 51 -29.56 -10.02 -1.78
C PHE A 51 -28.11 -10.47 -2.06
N VAL A 52 -27.73 -11.68 -1.69
CA VAL A 52 -26.34 -12.15 -1.74
C VAL A 52 -25.76 -12.23 -3.16
N GLU A 53 -26.60 -12.49 -4.18
CA GLU A 53 -26.18 -12.56 -5.58
C GLU A 53 -25.83 -11.17 -6.15
N ASP A 54 -26.69 -10.18 -5.90
CA ASP A 54 -26.44 -8.79 -6.28
C ASP A 54 -25.20 -8.25 -5.56
N TYR A 55 -25.09 -8.58 -4.27
CA TYR A 55 -23.95 -8.18 -3.46
C TYR A 55 -22.65 -8.85 -3.89
N LEU A 56 -22.68 -10.10 -4.36
CA LEU A 56 -21.51 -10.76 -4.96
C LEU A 56 -21.05 -10.02 -6.22
N THR A 57 -21.98 -9.66 -7.11
CA THR A 57 -21.66 -8.90 -8.33
C THR A 57 -21.02 -7.56 -7.98
N TYR A 58 -21.62 -6.82 -7.05
CA TYR A 58 -21.06 -5.57 -6.52
C TYR A 58 -19.68 -5.79 -5.88
N SER A 59 -19.50 -6.84 -5.09
CA SER A 59 -18.22 -7.20 -4.46
C SER A 59 -17.12 -7.47 -5.48
N ILE A 60 -17.43 -8.18 -6.56
CA ILE A 60 -16.47 -8.47 -7.63
C ILE A 60 -16.07 -7.18 -8.32
N ILE A 61 -17.05 -6.35 -8.73
CA ILE A 61 -16.77 -5.05 -9.37
C ILE A 61 -15.87 -4.20 -8.48
N ARG A 62 -16.22 -4.08 -7.19
CA ARG A 62 -15.43 -3.32 -6.21
C ARG A 62 -14.04 -3.91 -6.01
N THR A 63 -13.88 -5.23 -6.06
CA THR A 63 -12.56 -5.87 -5.96
C THR A 63 -11.72 -5.59 -7.20
N MET A 64 -12.32 -5.65 -8.39
CA MET A 64 -11.60 -5.38 -9.64
C MET A 64 -11.13 -3.92 -9.71
N THR A 65 -12.01 -2.97 -9.39
CA THR A 65 -11.73 -1.54 -9.51
C THR A 65 -10.98 -0.97 -8.30
N GLY A 66 -11.26 -1.46 -7.10
CA GLY A 66 -10.68 -0.97 -5.84
C GLY A 66 -9.40 -1.68 -5.42
N PHE A 67 -9.14 -2.89 -5.92
CA PHE A 67 -7.95 -3.67 -5.56
C PHE A 67 -7.10 -4.06 -6.76
N CYS A 68 -7.64 -4.80 -7.74
CA CYS A 68 -6.84 -5.33 -8.85
C CYS A 68 -6.23 -4.24 -9.72
N LEU A 69 -7.02 -3.24 -10.12
CA LEU A 69 -6.56 -2.14 -10.96
C LEU A 69 -5.45 -1.31 -10.27
N PRO A 70 -5.64 -0.79 -9.04
CA PRO A 70 -4.57 -0.09 -8.31
C PRO A 70 -3.32 -0.94 -8.11
N PHE A 71 -3.48 -2.24 -7.82
CA PHE A 71 -2.36 -3.15 -7.61
C PHE A 71 -1.51 -3.32 -8.87
N LEU A 72 -2.14 -3.55 -10.02
CA LEU A 72 -1.44 -3.70 -11.30
C LEU A 72 -0.73 -2.41 -11.72
N ILE A 73 -1.38 -1.26 -11.56
CA ILE A 73 -0.77 0.06 -11.83
C ILE A 73 0.47 0.23 -10.95
N THR A 74 0.34 -0.05 -9.65
CA THR A 74 1.44 0.03 -8.68
C THR A 74 2.60 -0.87 -9.10
N LEU A 75 2.35 -2.14 -9.37
CA LEU A 75 3.38 -3.10 -9.78
C LEU A 75 4.08 -2.69 -11.08
N GLY A 76 3.33 -2.24 -12.08
CA GLY A 76 3.88 -1.77 -13.35
C GLY A 76 4.76 -0.53 -13.18
N CYS A 77 4.28 0.46 -12.43
CA CYS A 77 5.05 1.67 -12.13
C CYS A 77 6.35 1.33 -11.39
N TYR A 78 6.31 0.47 -10.37
CA TYR A 78 7.51 0.11 -9.61
C TYR A 78 8.50 -0.73 -10.41
N THR A 79 8.01 -1.66 -11.23
CA THR A 79 8.88 -2.44 -12.13
C THR A 79 9.65 -1.50 -13.05
N HIS A 80 8.98 -0.51 -13.64
CA HIS A 80 9.62 0.49 -14.48
C HIS A 80 10.65 1.34 -13.72
N VAL A 81 10.34 1.76 -12.48
CA VAL A 81 11.28 2.51 -11.64
C VAL A 81 12.52 1.67 -11.32
N ILE A 82 12.35 0.40 -10.92
CA ILE A 82 13.46 -0.53 -10.62
C ILE A 82 14.33 -0.73 -11.86
N MET A 83 13.73 -0.97 -13.03
CA MET A 83 14.47 -1.10 -14.29
C MET A 83 15.33 0.14 -14.59
N LYS A 84 14.75 1.33 -14.48
CA LYS A 84 15.47 2.60 -14.71
C LYS A 84 16.62 2.79 -13.73
N LEU A 85 16.44 2.37 -12.48
CA LEU A 85 17.50 2.41 -11.47
C LEU A 85 18.62 1.42 -11.74
N CYS A 86 18.31 0.18 -12.13
CA CYS A 86 19.31 -0.81 -12.51
C CYS A 86 20.14 -0.39 -13.73
N SER A 87 19.55 0.37 -14.66
CA SER A 87 20.25 0.87 -15.85
C SER A 87 21.05 2.17 -15.62
N SER A 88 20.91 2.86 -14.49
CA SER A 88 21.53 4.17 -14.27
C SER A 88 22.81 4.05 -13.42
N ARG A 89 23.96 4.45 -14.00
CA ARG A 89 25.21 4.72 -13.24
C ARG A 89 25.09 6.09 -12.55
N ALA A 90 24.26 6.20 -11.52
CA ALA A 90 24.08 7.45 -10.76
C ALA A 90 25.12 7.59 -9.64
N ALA A 91 25.50 8.84 -9.32
CA ALA A 91 26.43 9.18 -8.25
C ALA A 91 25.96 8.64 -6.88
N ASP A 92 26.94 8.25 -6.05
CA ASP A 92 26.78 7.32 -4.91
C ASP A 92 25.73 7.75 -3.87
N THR A 93 25.60 9.05 -3.60
CA THR A 93 24.70 9.59 -2.56
C THR A 93 23.21 9.62 -2.95
N ASP A 94 22.89 9.96 -4.21
CA ASP A 94 21.50 9.95 -4.72
C ASP A 94 21.02 8.51 -4.99
N CYS A 95 21.94 7.61 -5.29
CA CYS A 95 21.68 6.18 -5.46
C CYS A 95 21.21 5.52 -4.14
N LEU A 96 21.88 5.82 -3.02
CA LEU A 96 21.52 5.27 -1.71
C LEU A 96 20.12 5.67 -1.26
N LEU A 97 19.75 6.96 -1.38
CA LEU A 97 18.42 7.43 -0.99
C LEU A 97 17.32 6.78 -1.86
N LYS A 98 17.52 6.70 -3.18
CA LYS A 98 16.56 6.05 -4.08
C LYS A 98 16.39 4.57 -3.80
N ARG A 99 17.48 3.83 -3.54
CA ARG A 99 17.43 2.41 -3.18
C ARG A 99 16.69 2.17 -1.87
N ARG A 100 16.83 3.07 -0.90
CA ARG A 100 16.07 3.03 0.37
C ARG A 100 14.58 3.26 0.14
N CYS A 101 14.21 4.32 -0.58
CA CYS A 101 12.81 4.57 -0.95
C CYS A 101 12.19 3.36 -1.66
N LEU A 102 12.90 2.74 -2.61
CA LEU A 102 12.45 1.51 -3.26
C LEU A 102 12.25 0.35 -2.30
N LYS A 103 13.19 0.11 -1.39
CA LYS A 103 13.09 -0.96 -0.38
C LYS A 103 11.82 -0.78 0.47
N LEU A 104 11.55 0.45 0.91
CA LEU A 104 10.36 0.77 1.69
C LEU A 104 9.07 0.57 0.88
N LEU A 105 9.05 1.02 -0.37
CA LEU A 105 7.90 0.85 -1.25
C LEU A 105 7.64 -0.62 -1.56
N LEU A 106 8.69 -1.43 -1.75
CA LEU A 106 8.58 -2.89 -1.88
C LEU A 106 8.00 -3.53 -0.62
N VAL A 107 8.47 -3.16 0.57
CA VAL A 107 7.92 -3.65 1.84
C VAL A 107 6.43 -3.30 1.96
N LEU A 108 6.04 -2.07 1.62
CA LEU A 108 4.64 -1.64 1.63
C LEU A 108 3.79 -2.44 0.63
N ILE A 109 4.28 -2.68 -0.59
CA ILE A 109 3.56 -3.48 -1.59
C ILE A 109 3.41 -4.93 -1.14
N LEU A 110 4.48 -5.53 -0.60
CA LEU A 110 4.44 -6.90 -0.09
C LEU A 110 3.43 -7.02 1.05
N LEU A 111 3.46 -6.07 1.99
CA LEU A 111 2.54 -6.06 3.11
C LEU A 111 1.08 -5.90 2.63
N PHE A 112 0.84 -4.93 1.76
CA PHE A 112 -0.47 -4.73 1.14
C PHE A 112 -0.94 -5.99 0.41
N SER A 113 -0.05 -6.66 -0.32
CA SER A 113 -0.36 -7.89 -1.05
C SER A 113 -0.75 -9.02 -0.10
N VAL A 114 0.09 -9.29 0.90
CA VAL A 114 -0.12 -10.38 1.87
C VAL A 114 -1.39 -10.13 2.68
N CYS A 115 -1.72 -8.88 3.02
CA CYS A 115 -2.91 -8.57 3.79
C CYS A 115 -4.20 -8.55 2.95
N TYR A 116 -4.20 -7.88 1.79
CA TYR A 116 -5.42 -7.62 1.04
C TYR A 116 -5.75 -8.70 0.01
N ILE A 117 -4.76 -9.32 -0.66
CA ILE A 117 -5.05 -10.38 -1.67
C ILE A 117 -5.85 -11.52 -1.04
N PRO A 118 -5.41 -12.12 0.09
CA PRO A 118 -6.13 -13.24 0.67
C PRO A 118 -7.53 -12.82 1.11
N TYR A 119 -7.67 -11.64 1.71
CA TYR A 119 -8.97 -11.12 2.13
C TYR A 119 -9.95 -10.96 0.96
N HIS A 120 -9.53 -10.32 -0.13
CA HIS A 120 -10.41 -10.11 -1.29
C HIS A 120 -10.82 -11.42 -1.95
N ILE A 121 -9.91 -12.39 -2.08
CA ILE A 121 -10.23 -13.72 -2.59
C ILE A 121 -11.23 -14.42 -1.67
N LEU A 122 -10.92 -14.52 -0.38
CA LEU A 122 -11.72 -15.24 0.61
C LEU A 122 -13.10 -14.61 0.80
N ARG A 123 -13.21 -13.28 0.72
CA ARG A 123 -14.49 -12.57 0.79
C ARG A 123 -15.40 -12.91 -0.38
N ASN A 124 -14.90 -12.84 -1.61
CA ASN A 124 -15.69 -13.19 -2.79
C ASN A 124 -16.02 -14.69 -2.81
N LEU A 125 -15.09 -15.55 -2.39
CA LEU A 125 -15.33 -16.98 -2.26
C LEU A 125 -16.41 -17.29 -1.20
N ASN A 126 -16.36 -16.62 -0.05
CA ASN A 126 -17.39 -16.75 1.00
C ASN A 126 -18.76 -16.28 0.51
N LEU A 127 -18.83 -15.18 -0.25
CA LEU A 127 -20.08 -14.74 -0.88
C LEU A 127 -20.59 -15.74 -1.91
N TRP A 128 -19.71 -16.30 -2.74
CA TRP A 128 -20.07 -17.33 -3.71
C TRP A 128 -20.58 -18.60 -3.04
N VAL A 129 -19.92 -19.05 -1.96
CA VAL A 129 -20.39 -20.15 -1.11
C VAL A 129 -21.80 -19.89 -0.60
N ARG A 130 -22.10 -18.67 -0.10
CA ARG A 130 -23.46 -18.32 0.34
C ARG A 130 -24.49 -18.36 -0.78
N VAL A 131 -24.12 -17.98 -2.00
CA VAL A 131 -24.98 -18.12 -3.20
C VAL A 131 -25.28 -19.60 -3.47
N LEU A 132 -24.29 -20.49 -3.37
CA LEU A 132 -24.48 -21.93 -3.56
C LEU A 132 -25.37 -22.53 -2.47
N THR A 133 -25.17 -22.14 -1.20
CA THR A 133 -26.02 -22.55 -0.08
C THR A 133 -27.48 -22.14 -0.30
N LYS A 134 -27.73 -20.91 -0.79
CA LYS A 134 -29.07 -20.44 -1.17
C LYS A 134 -29.73 -21.31 -2.24
N LYS A 135 -28.93 -21.90 -3.14
CA LYS A 135 -29.36 -22.83 -4.20
C LYS A 135 -29.43 -24.30 -3.73
N ASN A 136 -29.47 -24.55 -2.41
CA ASN A 136 -29.50 -25.87 -1.79
C ASN A 136 -28.27 -26.75 -2.10
N GLN A 137 -27.13 -26.15 -2.45
CA GLN A 137 -25.87 -26.86 -2.62
C GLN A 137 -24.99 -26.65 -1.39
N CYS A 138 -24.67 -27.72 -0.68
CA CYS A 138 -23.88 -27.68 0.54
C CYS A 138 -22.68 -28.63 0.43
N TYR A 139 -21.48 -28.11 0.64
CA TYR A 139 -20.24 -28.89 0.63
C TYR A 139 -19.46 -28.73 1.93
N SER A 140 -18.71 -29.77 2.33
CA SER A 140 -17.95 -29.78 3.60
C SER A 140 -16.91 -28.65 3.71
N TRP A 141 -16.38 -28.14 2.58
CA TRP A 141 -15.35 -27.10 2.57
C TRP A 141 -15.89 -25.69 2.81
N PHE A 142 -17.22 -25.49 2.84
CA PHE A 142 -17.84 -24.17 3.07
C PHE A 142 -17.45 -23.57 4.42
N ASN A 143 -17.39 -24.39 5.47
CA ASN A 143 -16.99 -23.92 6.80
C ASN A 143 -15.53 -23.46 6.81
N THR A 144 -14.65 -24.16 6.09
CA THR A 144 -13.25 -23.77 5.95
C THR A 144 -13.10 -22.41 5.28
N VAL A 145 -13.89 -22.14 4.23
CA VAL A 145 -13.91 -20.83 3.57
C VAL A 145 -14.40 -19.73 4.49
N TYR A 146 -15.44 -20.00 5.29
CA TYR A 146 -15.94 -19.03 6.27
C TYR A 146 -14.86 -18.70 7.30
N VAL A 147 -14.22 -19.70 7.90
CA VAL A 147 -13.14 -19.51 8.88
C VAL A 147 -11.96 -18.75 8.26
N ALA A 148 -11.52 -19.16 7.06
CA ALA A 148 -10.44 -18.47 6.35
C ALA A 148 -10.79 -17.00 6.08
N HIS A 149 -12.03 -16.71 5.67
CA HIS A 149 -12.49 -15.32 5.51
C HIS A 149 -12.39 -14.53 6.82
N GLN A 150 -12.76 -15.10 7.98
CA GLN A 150 -12.60 -14.42 9.27
C GLN A 150 -11.12 -14.13 9.60
N VAL A 151 -10.22 -15.07 9.33
CA VAL A 151 -8.77 -14.85 9.47
C VAL A 151 -8.30 -13.72 8.54
N GLY A 152 -8.78 -13.71 7.29
CA GLY A 152 -8.48 -12.67 6.32
C GLY A 152 -8.89 -11.27 6.80
N ARG A 153 -10.01 -11.14 7.52
CA ARG A 153 -10.43 -9.86 8.13
C ARG A 153 -9.40 -9.37 9.14
N GLY A 154 -8.90 -10.26 10.00
CA GLY A 154 -7.83 -9.93 10.94
C GLY A 154 -6.54 -9.49 10.25
N LEU A 155 -6.19 -10.13 9.13
CA LEU A 155 -4.99 -9.83 8.37
C LEU A 155 -5.00 -8.41 7.79
N VAL A 156 -6.17 -7.93 7.33
CA VAL A 156 -6.34 -6.55 6.84
C VAL A 156 -6.15 -5.53 7.97
N CYS A 157 -6.55 -5.83 9.19
CA CYS A 157 -6.34 -4.95 10.35
C CYS A 157 -4.86 -4.73 10.69
N LEU A 158 -3.97 -5.66 10.32
CA LEU A 158 -2.53 -5.52 10.54
C LEU A 158 -1.90 -4.47 9.63
N ASN A 159 -2.43 -4.27 8.41
CA ASN A 159 -1.84 -3.32 7.46
C ASN A 159 -1.71 -1.89 8.02
N PRO A 160 -2.76 -1.25 8.55
CA PRO A 160 -2.62 0.07 9.17
C PRO A 160 -1.78 0.05 10.45
N ALA A 161 -1.78 -1.04 11.22
CA ALA A 161 -0.97 -1.16 12.44
C ALA A 161 0.54 -1.21 12.16
N LEU A 162 0.92 -1.66 10.98
CA LEU A 162 2.33 -1.76 10.54
C LEU A 162 2.84 -0.49 9.88
N ASN A 163 1.96 0.45 9.51
CA ASN A 163 2.36 1.73 8.92
C ASN A 163 3.36 2.50 9.82
N PRO A 164 3.12 2.70 11.14
CA PRO A 164 4.06 3.41 12.02
C PRO A 164 5.45 2.75 12.07
N LEU A 165 5.54 1.43 12.01
CA LEU A 165 6.81 0.72 12.00
C LEU A 165 7.61 0.99 10.72
N VAL A 166 6.93 1.05 9.57
CA VAL A 166 7.55 1.47 8.32
C VAL A 166 8.05 2.91 8.43
N TYR A 167 7.24 3.84 8.97
CA TYR A 167 7.63 5.24 9.15
C TYR A 167 8.80 5.43 10.13
N LEU A 168 8.86 4.66 11.21
CA LEU A 168 9.98 4.69 12.16
C LEU A 168 11.27 4.18 11.52
N HIS A 169 11.18 3.11 10.72
CA HIS A 169 12.33 2.61 9.96
C HIS A 169 12.83 3.66 8.95
N VAL A 170 11.91 4.38 8.29
CA VAL A 170 12.26 5.52 7.43
C VAL A 170 12.97 6.63 8.21
N SER A 171 12.47 6.98 9.40
CA SER A 171 12.96 8.13 10.16
C SER A 171 14.34 7.88 10.79
N GLU A 172 14.59 6.68 11.31
CA GLU A 172 15.90 6.30 11.86
C GLU A 172 16.95 6.19 10.75
N GLU A 173 16.61 5.59 9.61
CA GLU A 173 17.51 5.50 8.46
C GLU A 173 17.80 6.88 7.83
N LEU A 174 16.80 7.79 7.83
CA LEU A 174 16.96 9.17 7.36
C LEU A 174 17.83 10.00 8.33
N SER A 175 17.57 9.90 9.62
CA SER A 175 18.35 10.58 10.68
C SER A 175 19.81 10.16 10.65
N THR A 176 20.07 8.86 10.53
CA THR A 176 21.43 8.32 10.41
C THR A 176 22.11 8.79 9.11
N GLY A 177 21.39 8.78 7.98
CA GLY A 177 21.91 9.28 6.70
C GLY A 177 22.31 10.75 6.74
N ILE A 178 21.48 11.61 7.36
CA ILE A 178 21.76 13.05 7.51
C ILE A 178 22.97 13.27 8.43
N LYS A 179 23.07 12.53 9.54
CA LYS A 179 24.22 12.61 10.45
C LYS A 179 25.52 12.26 9.74
N THR A 180 25.56 11.18 8.97
CA THR A 180 26.76 10.77 8.23
C THR A 180 27.16 11.78 7.16
N LEU A 181 26.20 12.33 6.40
CA LEU A 181 26.46 13.39 5.42
C LEU A 181 27.01 14.67 6.07
N ARG A 182 26.48 15.05 7.23
CA ARG A 182 26.96 16.20 8.00
C ARG A 182 28.41 15.98 8.47
N THR A 183 28.74 14.80 8.99
CA THR A 183 30.10 14.47 9.42
C THR A 183 31.09 14.48 8.25
N GLN A 184 30.70 13.92 7.09
CA GLN A 184 31.54 13.95 5.90
C GLN A 184 31.74 15.37 5.35
N ALA A 185 30.70 16.21 5.36
CA ALA A 185 30.82 17.61 4.97
C ALA A 185 31.76 18.39 5.90
N HIS A 186 31.64 18.18 7.23
CA HIS A 186 32.58 18.78 8.19
C HIS A 186 34.02 18.32 7.97
N LEU A 187 34.25 17.04 7.66
CA LEU A 187 35.59 16.50 7.39
C LEU A 187 36.19 17.02 6.06
N LEU A 188 35.35 17.23 5.04
CA LEU A 188 35.78 17.85 3.78
C LEU A 188 36.12 19.33 3.97
N VAL A 189 35.30 20.07 4.72
CA VAL A 189 35.57 21.47 5.05
C VAL A 189 36.84 21.60 5.90
N SER A 190 37.06 20.73 6.89
CA SER A 190 38.28 20.76 7.69
C SER A 190 39.52 20.41 6.85
N ARG A 191 39.42 19.47 5.90
CA ARG A 191 40.54 19.17 4.97
C ARG A 191 40.86 20.32 4.03
N ILE A 192 39.84 21.00 3.49
CA ILE A 192 40.01 22.19 2.65
C ILE A 192 40.61 23.36 3.46
N SER A 193 40.34 23.42 4.76
CA SER A 193 40.90 24.43 5.66
C SER A 193 42.37 24.16 6.02
N LEU A 194 42.81 22.89 5.99
CA LEU A 194 44.22 22.51 6.22
C LEU A 194 45.09 22.58 4.97
N THR A 195 44.53 22.45 3.76
CA THR A 195 45.31 22.55 2.50
C THR A 195 46.06 23.89 2.30
N PRO A 196 45.51 25.08 2.60
CA PRO A 196 46.26 26.35 2.47
C PRO A 196 47.25 26.61 3.61
N ALA A 197 47.33 25.74 4.62
CA ALA A 197 48.33 25.82 5.69
C ALA A 197 49.60 25.03 5.35
N LEU A 198 49.47 23.87 4.68
CA LEU A 198 50.61 23.02 4.30
C LEU A 198 51.43 23.62 3.14
N GLU A 199 50.82 24.43 2.28
CA GLU A 199 51.49 25.11 1.15
C GLU A 199 52.29 26.35 1.58
N ARG A 200 52.13 26.79 2.84
CA ARG A 200 52.85 27.92 3.45
C ARG A 200 54.08 27.51 4.26
N GLU A 201 54.35 26.21 4.38
CA GLU A 201 55.48 25.64 5.13
C GLU A 201 56.59 25.09 4.21
N ILE A 202 56.41 25.19 2.89
CA ILE A 202 57.34 24.70 1.85
C ILE A 202 58.05 25.85 1.09
N HIS A 203 57.72 27.11 1.39
CA HIS A 203 58.39 28.31 0.85
C HIS A 203 58.98 29.16 1.98
#